data_AF-A0A351EXX1-F1
#
_entry.id   AF-A0A351EXX1-F1
#
_cell.length_a   1.000
_cell.length_b   1.000
_cell.length_c   1.000
_cell.angle_alpha   90.00
_cell.angle_beta   90.00
_cell.angle_gamma   90.00
#
_symmetry.space_group_name_H-M   'P 1'
#
loop_
_entity.id
_entity.type
_entity.pdbx_description
1 polymer ?
#
loop_
_entity_poly.entity_id
_entity_poly.type
_entity_poly.pdbx_seq_one_letter_code
_entity_poly.pdbx_strand_id
1 'polypeptide(L)'
;LTVVRIVPVVVALVGSGAARETRLFVGWFGPRGLASVLFGLLLLEEEIEGGEQLFAVVAWTVALSVLLHGATAAWGARRYSQWWNDMPEHKKDVMPEGMDMDDLLAE
;
A
#
# COMPACT_ATOMS: atom_id res chain seq x y z
N LEU A 1 0.84 -10.24 -6.49
CA LEU A 1 0.73 -8.76 -6.54
C LEU A 1 0.98 -8.11 -5.17
N THR A 2 0.38 -8.64 -4.11
CA THR A 2 0.57 -8.21 -2.71
C THR A 2 1.97 -8.50 -2.18
N VAL A 3 2.50 -9.72 -2.32
CA VAL A 3 3.85 -10.05 -1.82
C VAL A 3 4.95 -9.21 -2.49
N VAL A 4 4.87 -9.02 -3.80
CA VAL A 4 5.86 -8.25 -4.60
C VAL A 4 5.88 -6.76 -4.22
N ARG A 5 4.80 -6.23 -3.65
CA ARG A 5 4.76 -4.85 -3.14
C ARG A 5 5.07 -4.77 -1.64
N ILE A 6 4.42 -5.63 -0.86
CA ILE A 6 4.52 -5.62 0.60
C ILE A 6 5.96 -5.90 1.03
N VAL A 7 6.65 -6.86 0.39
CA VAL A 7 8.01 -7.22 0.78
C VAL A 7 8.98 -6.05 0.60
N PRO A 8 9.10 -5.40 -0.57
CA PRO A 8 9.99 -4.25 -0.72
C PRO A 8 9.64 -3.09 0.21
N VAL A 9 8.35 -2.77 0.39
CA VAL A 9 7.93 -1.68 1.28
C VAL A 9 8.28 -2.00 2.74
N VAL A 10 7.96 -3.20 3.21
CA VAL A 10 8.27 -3.63 4.57
C VAL A 10 9.78 -3.66 4.79
N VAL A 11 10.56 -4.14 3.81
CA VAL A 11 12.03 -4.14 3.85
C VAL A 11 12.59 -2.73 3.88
N ALA A 12 12.06 -1.81 3.08
CA ALA A 12 12.47 -0.40 3.09
C ALA A 12 12.17 0.30 4.43
N LEU A 13 11.16 -0.18 5.16
CA LEU A 13 10.82 0.29 6.51
C LEU A 13 11.56 -0.49 7.62
N VAL A 14 12.40 -1.48 7.30
CA VAL A 14 13.27 -2.12 8.29
C VAL A 14 14.35 -1.13 8.70
N GLY A 15 14.19 -0.55 9.89
CA GLY A 15 15.12 0.44 10.45
C GLY A 15 14.47 1.77 10.79
N SER A 16 13.22 2.01 10.36
CA SER A 16 12.51 3.26 10.68
C SER A 16 12.00 3.33 12.13
N GLY A 17 12.14 2.28 12.94
CA GLY A 17 11.55 2.21 14.28
C GLY A 17 10.04 1.94 14.32
N ALA A 18 9.34 2.08 13.19
CA ALA A 18 7.88 1.96 13.14
C ALA A 18 7.35 0.59 13.56
N ALA A 19 6.15 0.49 14.10
CA ALA A 19 5.57 -0.80 14.49
C ALA A 19 5.39 -1.73 13.28
N ARG A 20 5.42 -3.06 13.52
CA ARG A 20 5.29 -4.04 12.44
C ARG A 20 3.94 -3.96 11.74
N GLU A 21 2.90 -3.67 12.51
CA GLU A 21 1.53 -3.45 12.08
C GLU A 21 1.44 -2.23 11.15
N THR A 22 2.09 -1.12 11.50
CA THR A 22 2.22 0.08 10.65
C THR A 22 2.92 -0.24 9.33
N ARG A 23 4.05 -0.95 9.37
CA ARG A 23 4.79 -1.33 8.15
C ARG A 23 3.95 -2.21 7.21
N LEU A 24 3.23 -3.18 7.76
CA LEU A 24 2.35 -4.06 6.99
C LEU A 24 1.13 -3.32 6.45
N PHE A 25 0.55 -2.40 7.23
CA PHE A 25 -0.54 -1.55 6.80
C PHE A 25 -0.12 -0.67 5.62
N VAL A 26 1.00 0.05 5.73
CA VAL A 26 1.56 0.88 4.65
C VAL A 26 1.89 0.03 3.40
N GLY A 27 2.47 -1.16 3.59
CA GLY A 27 2.75 -2.09 2.49
C GLY A 27 1.50 -2.61 1.79
N TRP A 28 0.41 -2.84 2.54
CA TRP A 28 -0.86 -3.35 2.03
C TRP A 28 -1.69 -2.27 1.32
N PHE A 29 -1.70 -1.03 1.83
CA PHE A 29 -2.56 0.05 1.32
C PHE A 29 -1.97 0.80 0.13
N GLY A 30 -1.83 0.07 -0.97
CA GLY A 30 -1.19 0.58 -2.17
C GLY A 30 -1.79 0.01 -3.45
N PRO A 31 -3.02 0.42 -3.81
CA PRO A 31 -3.67 -0.06 -5.02
C PRO A 31 -2.85 0.34 -6.26
N ARG A 32 -2.76 -0.56 -7.24
CA ARG A 32 -2.29 -0.17 -8.57
C ARG A 32 -3.32 0.76 -9.19
N GLY A 33 -2.87 1.91 -9.66
CA GLY A 33 -3.72 2.96 -10.20
C GLY A 33 -3.57 3.08 -11.71
N LEU A 34 -2.82 4.07 -12.16
CA LEU A 34 -2.86 4.51 -13.56
C LEU A 34 -1.73 3.93 -14.41
N ALA A 35 -0.52 3.80 -13.87
CA ALA A 35 0.65 3.38 -14.65
C ALA A 35 0.47 2.03 -15.36
N SER A 36 -0.11 1.03 -14.68
CA SER A 36 -0.35 -0.29 -15.29
C SER A 36 -1.39 -0.25 -16.41
N VAL A 37 -2.41 0.62 -16.31
CA VAL A 37 -3.39 0.82 -17.38
C VAL A 37 -2.75 1.54 -18.57
N LEU A 38 -1.92 2.57 -18.31
CA LEU A 38 -1.20 3.29 -19.36
C LEU A 38 -0.24 2.38 -20.14
N PHE A 39 0.51 1.52 -19.44
CA PHE A 39 1.34 0.51 -20.12
C PHE A 39 0.50 -0.51 -20.90
N GLY A 40 -0.67 -0.89 -20.39
CA GLY A 40 -1.61 -1.72 -21.13
C GLY A 40 -2.12 -1.05 -22.40
N LEU A 41 -2.43 0.25 -22.35
CA LEU A 41 -2.86 1.04 -23.51
C LEU A 41 -1.73 1.18 -24.54
N LEU A 42 -0.49 1.44 -24.09
CA LEU A 42 0.69 1.46 -24.96
C LEU A 42 0.84 0.13 -25.73
N LEU A 43 0.51 -0.99 -25.08
CA LEU A 43 0.54 -2.31 -25.69
C LEU A 43 -0.48 -2.48 -26.83
N LEU A 44 -1.62 -1.80 -26.74
CA LEU A 44 -2.62 -1.78 -27.81
C LEU A 44 -2.18 -0.86 -28.95
N GLU A 45 -1.54 0.27 -28.63
CA GLU A 45 -1.04 1.22 -29.63
C GLU A 45 0.06 0.64 -30.52
N GLU A 46 0.92 -0.22 -29.98
CA GLU A 46 2.02 -0.87 -30.71
C GLU A 46 1.57 -2.08 -31.56
N GLU A 47 0.25 -2.38 -31.62
CA GLU A 47 -0.36 -3.47 -32.42
C GLU A 47 0.35 -4.84 -32.27
N ILE A 48 0.87 -5.11 -31.07
CA ILE A 48 1.66 -6.31 -30.81
C ILE A 48 0.77 -7.55 -30.92
N GLU A 49 1.30 -8.64 -31.48
CA GLU A 49 0.57 -9.91 -31.57
C GLU A 49 0.14 -10.38 -30.17
N GLY A 50 -1.17 -10.54 -29.96
CA GLY A 50 -1.75 -10.88 -28.64
C GLY A 50 -1.93 -9.68 -27.68
N GLY A 51 -1.73 -8.44 -28.13
CA GLY A 51 -1.85 -7.22 -27.33
C GLY A 51 -3.21 -7.04 -26.66
N GLU A 52 -4.31 -7.32 -27.36
CA GLU A 52 -5.67 -7.29 -26.79
C GLU A 52 -5.83 -8.27 -25.62
N GLN A 53 -5.24 -9.45 -25.74
CA GLN A 53 -5.36 -10.50 -24.74
C GLN A 53 -4.52 -10.16 -23.49
N LEU A 54 -3.32 -9.59 -23.69
CA LEU A 54 -2.51 -9.06 -22.60
C LEU A 54 -3.20 -7.88 -21.91
N PHE A 55 -3.79 -6.96 -22.68
CA PHE A 55 -4.53 -5.83 -22.15
C PHE A 55 -5.71 -6.29 -21.29
N ALA A 56 -6.49 -7.27 -21.74
CA ALA A 56 -7.58 -7.83 -20.97
C ALA A 56 -7.10 -8.40 -19.63
N VAL A 57 -5.98 -9.13 -19.61
CA VAL A 57 -5.37 -9.65 -18.37
C VAL A 57 -4.92 -8.52 -17.45
N VAL A 58 -4.30 -7.47 -17.99
CA VAL A 58 -3.88 -6.28 -17.23
C VAL A 58 -5.08 -5.57 -16.64
N ALA A 59 -6.12 -5.31 -17.43
CA ALA A 59 -7.35 -4.66 -17.01
C ALA A 59 -8.03 -5.41 -15.87
N TRP A 60 -8.21 -6.73 -16.01
CA TRP A 60 -8.77 -7.58 -14.95
C TRP A 60 -7.89 -7.60 -13.70
N THR A 61 -6.56 -7.67 -13.86
CA THR A 61 -5.62 -7.64 -12.74
C THR A 61 -5.71 -6.32 -11.96
N VAL A 62 -5.80 -5.19 -12.66
CA VAL A 62 -5.96 -3.87 -12.04
C VAL A 62 -7.32 -3.76 -11.37
N ALA A 63 -8.40 -4.13 -12.06
CA ALA A 63 -9.76 -4.07 -11.52
C ALA A 63 -9.90 -4.91 -10.24
N LEU A 64 -9.47 -6.17 -10.26
CA LEU A 64 -9.48 -7.04 -9.09
C LEU A 64 -8.62 -6.49 -7.97
N SER A 65 -7.44 -5.94 -8.28
CA SER A 65 -6.58 -5.31 -7.28
C SER A 65 -7.27 -4.13 -6.61
N VAL A 66 -7.88 -3.23 -7.38
CA VAL A 66 -8.58 -2.05 -6.86
C VAL A 66 -9.78 -2.47 -6.01
N LEU A 67 -10.57 -3.44 -6.46
CA LEU A 67 -11.72 -3.96 -5.71
C LEU A 67 -11.28 -4.62 -4.39
N LEU A 68 -10.29 -5.49 -4.41
CA LEU A 68 -9.76 -6.15 -3.21
C LEU A 68 -9.18 -5.15 -2.21
N HIS A 69 -8.42 -4.15 -2.68
CA HIS A 69 -7.85 -3.14 -1.79
C HIS A 69 -8.94 -2.20 -1.27
N GLY A 70 -9.88 -1.78 -2.11
CA GLY A 70 -11.01 -0.95 -1.70
C GLY A 70 -11.90 -1.64 -0.67
N ALA A 71 -12.25 -2.91 -0.88
CA ALA A 71 -13.05 -3.69 0.06
C ALA A 71 -12.32 -3.93 1.39
N THR A 72 -11.01 -4.19 1.35
CA THR A 72 -10.20 -4.37 2.57
C THR A 72 -9.84 -3.04 3.23
N ALA A 73 -10.06 -1.90 2.57
CA ALA A 73 -9.57 -0.62 3.05
C ALA A 73 -10.25 -0.18 4.36
N ALA A 74 -11.57 -0.16 4.37
CA ALA A 74 -12.35 0.23 5.54
C ALA A 74 -12.12 -0.73 6.72
N TRP A 75 -12.01 -2.03 6.44
CA TRP A 75 -11.73 -3.03 7.46
C TRP A 75 -10.31 -2.88 8.05
N GLY A 76 -9.30 -2.73 7.19
CA GLY A 76 -7.91 -2.60 7.60
C GLY A 76 -7.68 -1.32 8.39
N ALA A 77 -8.26 -0.19 7.96
CA ALA A 77 -8.16 1.09 8.66
C ALA A 77 -8.78 1.02 10.07
N ARG A 78 -9.95 0.38 10.20
CA ARG A 78 -10.59 0.16 11.50
C ARG A 78 -9.74 -0.71 12.42
N ARG A 79 -9.18 -1.80 11.90
CA ARG A 79 -8.34 -2.71 12.69
C ARG A 79 -7.03 -2.06 13.13
N TYR A 80 -6.40 -1.27 12.25
CA TYR A 80 -5.22 -0.47 12.60
C TYR A 80 -5.54 0.57 13.68
N SER A 81 -6.65 1.31 13.52
CA SER A 81 -7.10 2.30 14.51
C SER A 81 -7.42 1.67 15.87
N GLN A 82 -8.06 0.50 15.91
CA GLN A 82 -8.31 -0.23 17.17
C GLN A 82 -7.01 -0.63 17.85
N TRP A 83 -6.09 -1.26 17.12
CA TRP A 83 -4.78 -1.64 17.64
C TRP A 83 -4.00 -0.44 18.19
N TRP A 84 -4.03 0.70 17.48
CA TRP A 84 -3.42 1.94 17.94
C TRP A 84 -4.09 2.45 19.22
N ASN A 85 -5.42 2.50 19.28
CA ASN A 85 -6.14 3.00 20.44
C ASN A 85 -5.93 2.14 21.70
N ASP A 86 -5.78 0.83 21.54
CA ASP A 86 -5.57 -0.12 22.65
C ASP A 86 -4.15 -0.05 23.24
N MET A 87 -3.20 0.62 22.57
CA MET A 87 -1.82 0.74 23.08
C MET A 87 -1.69 1.80 24.19
N PRO A 88 -0.94 1.48 25.27
CA PRO A 88 -0.58 2.47 26.29
C PRO A 88 0.17 3.66 25.70
N GLU A 89 -0.13 4.87 26.19
CA GLU A 89 0.42 6.13 25.67
C GLU A 89 1.96 6.16 25.63
N HIS A 90 2.62 5.71 26.70
CA HIS A 90 4.09 5.61 26.76
C HIS A 90 4.71 4.70 25.68
N LYS A 91 3.94 3.78 25.08
CA LYS A 91 4.40 2.96 23.96
C LYS A 91 4.22 3.65 22.61
N LYS A 92 3.30 4.60 22.50
CA LYS A 92 3.07 5.41 21.29
C LYS A 92 4.16 6.48 21.16
N ASP A 93 4.52 7.12 22.26
CA ASP A 93 5.51 8.21 22.29
C ASP A 93 6.91 7.76 21.88
N VAL A 94 7.23 6.48 22.11
CA VAL A 94 8.53 5.89 21.71
C VAL A 94 8.53 5.42 20.25
N MET A 95 7.39 5.48 19.56
CA MET A 95 7.29 5.13 18.15
C MET A 95 7.40 6.40 17.28
N PRO A 96 8.15 6.36 16.18
CA PRO A 96 8.30 7.51 15.30
C PRO A 96 6.96 7.98 14.69
N GLU A 97 5.99 7.09 14.48
CA GLU A 97 4.66 7.45 14.00
C GLU A 97 3.76 8.13 15.05
N GLY A 98 4.19 8.21 16.31
CA GLY A 98 3.52 8.94 17.39
C GLY A 98 4.06 10.35 17.64
N MET A 99 5.15 10.75 16.96
CA MET A 99 5.72 12.09 17.09
C MET A 99 4.77 13.15 16.52
N ASP A 100 4.55 14.22 17.28
CA ASP A 100 3.75 15.34 16.78
C ASP A 100 4.52 16.09 15.68
N MET A 101 3.79 16.62 14.69
CA MET A 101 4.42 17.33 13.58
C MET A 101 5.16 18.60 14.03
N ASP A 102 4.77 19.16 15.17
CA ASP A 102 5.44 20.31 15.78
C ASP A 102 6.81 19.92 16.36
N ASP A 103 6.97 18.69 16.85
CA ASP A 103 8.25 18.19 17.39
C ASP A 103 9.27 17.92 16.27
N LEU A 104 8.80 17.45 15.11
CA LEU A 104 9.64 17.21 13.93
C LEU A 104 10.18 18.49 13.29
N LEU A 105 9.50 19.62 13.48
CA LEU A 105 9.90 20.93 12.97
C LEU A 105 10.70 21.75 13.99
N ALA A 106 10.80 21.24 15.22
CA ALA A 106 11.56 21.85 16.31
C ALA A 106 13.02 21.37 16.39
N GLU A 107 13.39 20.32 15.65
CA GLU A 107 14.78 19.85 15.41
C GLU A 107 15.37 20.37 14.09
#